data_AF-A0A3Q0JFI2-F1
#
_entry.id   AF-A0A3Q0JFI2-F1
#
_cell.length_a   1.000
_cell.length_b   1.000
_cell.length_c   1.000
_cell.angle_alpha   90.00
_cell.angle_beta   90.00
_cell.angle_gamma   90.00
#
_symmetry.space_group_name_H-M   'P 1'
#
loop_
_entity.id
_entity.type
_entity.pdbx_description
1 polymer ?
#
loop_
_entity_poly.entity_id
_entity_poly.type
_entity_poly.pdbx_seq_one_letter_code
_entity_poly.pdbx_strand_id
1 'polypeptide(L)' 'MALYCFFSPPTGIEDEPLNSSDDVSEEDPALFDTDNIVVCQYDKITRSRNKWKFYLKDGIMNLNGKDFVFLKANGDADW' A
#
# COMPACT_ATOMS: atom_id res chain seq x y z
N MET A 1 -8.68 -1.44 -7.66
CA MET A 1 -8.95 -2.39 -8.77
C MET A 1 -7.69 -2.82 -9.53
N ALA A 2 -6.73 -1.94 -9.84
CA ALA A 2 -5.53 -2.33 -10.64
C ALA A 2 -4.39 -3.02 -9.86
N LEU A 3 -4.34 -2.89 -8.53
CA LEU A 3 -3.31 -3.54 -7.70
C LEU A 3 -3.61 -5.02 -7.40
N TYR A 4 -4.83 -5.48 -7.63
CA TYR A 4 -5.21 -6.88 -7.41
C TYR A 4 -4.76 -7.83 -8.53
N CYS A 5 -4.41 -7.33 -9.73
CA CYS A 5 -4.00 -8.17 -10.86
C CYS A 5 -2.51 -8.59 -10.85
N PHE A 6 -1.65 -7.99 -10.03
CA PHE A 6 -0.24 -8.40 -9.93
C PHE A 6 0.01 -9.57 -8.96
N PHE A 7 -1.04 -10.06 -8.29
CA PHE A 7 -0.96 -11.07 -7.22
C PHE A 7 -1.68 -12.38 -7.56
N SER A 8 -1.67 -12.80 -8.82
CA SER A 8 -2.00 -14.19 -9.18
C SER A 8 -0.73 -15.02 -9.28
N PRO A 9 -0.42 -15.92 -8.32
CA PRO A 9 0.71 -16.84 -8.45
C PRO A 9 0.38 -17.95 -9.46
N PRO A 10 1.34 -18.37 -10.31
CA PRO A 10 1.19 -19.61 -11.08
C PRO A 10 1.24 -20.80 -10.13
N THR A 11 0.28 -21.71 -10.28
CA THR A 11 0.22 -22.99 -9.55
C THR A 11 1.30 -23.95 -10.05
N GLY A 12 2.20 -24.41 -9.16
CA GLY A 12 3.05 -25.59 -9.44
C GLY A 12 4.32 -25.75 -8.58
N ILE A 13 4.19 -26.48 -7.45
CA ILE A 13 5.07 -27.53 -6.83
C ILE A 13 6.62 -27.39 -7.02
N GLU A 14 7.55 -27.43 -6.05
CA GLU A 14 7.83 -28.34 -4.91
C GLU A 14 8.84 -27.72 -3.90
N ASP A 15 8.68 -28.05 -2.61
CA ASP A 15 9.68 -28.23 -1.52
C ASP A 15 10.80 -27.21 -1.24
N GLU A 16 10.50 -26.17 -0.44
CA GLU A 16 11.40 -25.64 0.60
C GLU A 16 10.54 -25.22 1.81
N PRO A 17 10.79 -25.74 3.04
CA PRO A 17 9.99 -25.37 4.20
C PRO A 17 10.44 -23.99 4.73
N LEU A 18 10.05 -22.92 4.06
CA LEU A 18 10.15 -21.57 4.60
C LEU A 18 8.98 -21.30 5.55
N ASN A 19 8.92 -22.06 6.66
CA ASN A 19 8.09 -21.69 7.81
C ASN A 19 8.60 -22.34 9.13
N SER A 20 9.65 -21.78 9.72
CA SER A 20 10.00 -22.09 11.13
C SER A 20 10.47 -20.83 11.86
N SER A 21 9.50 -20.09 12.41
CA SER A 21 9.64 -18.97 13.36
C SER A 21 9.65 -17.55 12.77
N ASP A 22 8.52 -17.10 12.22
CA ASP A 22 8.09 -15.70 12.39
C ASP A 22 6.57 -15.62 12.59
N ASP A 23 6.08 -16.27 13.65
CA ASP A 23 4.73 -16.01 14.20
C ASP A 23 4.78 -14.69 14.99
N VAL A 24 4.72 -13.58 14.26
CA VAL A 24 4.10 -12.34 14.74
C VAL A 24 3.03 -11.93 13.74
N SER A 25 2.02 -12.78 13.60
CA SER A 25 0.70 -12.30 13.20
C SER A 25 0.12 -11.51 14.37
N GLU A 26 0.36 -10.20 14.40
CA GLU A 26 -0.52 -9.29 15.14
C GLU A 26 -1.89 -9.32 14.45
N GLU A 27 -2.67 -10.35 14.76
CA GLU A 27 -4.09 -10.37 14.47
C GLU A 27 -4.76 -9.38 15.43
N ASP A 28 -5.13 -8.19 14.92
CA ASP A 28 -6.02 -7.28 15.63
C ASP A 28 -7.15 -6.81 14.68
N PRO A 29 -8.44 -7.03 15.02
CA PRO A 29 -9.57 -6.98 14.11
C PRO A 29 -10.09 -5.55 13.92
N ALA A 30 -9.28 -4.68 13.29
CA ALA A 30 -9.69 -3.34 12.87
C ALA A 30 -9.90 -3.22 11.35
N LEU A 31 -10.24 -4.33 10.68
CA LEU A 31 -10.47 -4.41 9.24
C LEU A 31 -11.69 -3.60 8.72
N PHE A 32 -12.45 -2.89 9.57
CA PHE A 32 -13.78 -2.40 9.21
C PHE A 32 -13.99 -0.88 9.20
N ASP A 33 -13.06 -0.05 9.65
CA ASP A 33 -13.16 1.41 9.48
C ASP A 33 -11.92 1.95 8.74
N THR A 34 -11.71 1.50 7.50
CA THR A 34 -10.82 2.22 6.58
C THR A 34 -11.57 3.43 6.02
N ASP A 35 -11.78 4.44 6.87
CA ASP A 35 -12.52 5.67 6.54
C ASP A 35 -11.82 6.56 5.50
N ASN A 36 -10.52 6.34 5.32
CA ASN A 36 -9.67 7.17 4.48
C ASN A 36 -8.96 6.29 3.45
N ILE A 37 -9.39 6.38 2.19
CA ILE A 37 -8.83 5.62 1.07
C ILE A 37 -8.22 6.59 0.07
N VAL A 38 -6.98 6.32 -0.35
CA VAL A 38 -6.31 7.05 -1.44
C VAL A 38 -5.94 6.07 -2.54
N VAL A 39 -6.45 6.31 -3.75
CA VAL A 39 -6.10 5.55 -4.96
C VAL A 39 -5.44 6.52 -5.93
N CYS A 40 -4.18 6.28 -6.29
CA CYS A 40 -3.44 7.14 -7.20
C CYS A 40 -2.35 6.36 -7.93
N GLN A 41 -1.73 7.00 -8.92
CA GLN A 41 -0.50 6.53 -9.54
C GLN A 41 0.71 7.22 -8.90
N TYR A 42 1.88 6.58 -8.95
CA TYR A 42 3.13 7.22 -8.53
C TYR A 42 3.91 7.70 -9.76
N ASP A 43 4.54 8.86 -9.63
CA ASP A 43 5.57 9.32 -10.57
C ASP A 43 6.95 8.90 -10.09
N LYS A 44 7.25 9.14 -8.80
CA LYS A 44 8.56 8.85 -8.23
C LYS A 44 8.44 8.59 -6.74
N ILE A 45 9.11 7.55 -6.26
CA ILE A 45 9.30 7.28 -4.83
C ILE A 45 10.80 7.38 -4.55
N THR A 46 11.18 8.12 -3.52
CA THR A 46 12.59 8.22 -3.11
C THR A 46 12.75 7.95 -1.63
N ARG A 47 13.89 7.37 -1.26
CA ARG A 47 14.26 7.10 0.13
C ARG A 47 15.69 7.56 0.38
N SER A 48 15.91 8.21 1.52
CA SER A 48 17.24 8.52 2.04
C SER A 48 17.27 8.21 3.53
N ARG A 49 17.98 7.14 3.90
CA ARG A 49 17.93 6.55 5.26
C ARG A 49 16.48 6.22 5.65
N ASN A 50 15.94 6.86 6.68
CA ASN A 50 14.57 6.70 7.16
C ASN A 50 13.59 7.72 6.57
N LYS A 51 14.06 8.67 5.75
CA LYS A 51 13.23 9.69 5.09
C LYS A 51 12.68 9.14 3.78
N TRP A 52 11.36 9.17 3.62
CA TRP A 52 10.64 8.84 2.40
C TRP A 52 10.05 10.09 1.76
N LYS A 53 10.15 10.19 0.43
CA LYS A 53 9.43 11.18 -0.36
C LYS A 53 8.60 10.49 -1.43
N PHE A 54 7.34 10.89 -1.53
CA PHE A 54 6.36 10.38 -2.48
C PHE A 54 5.97 11.48 -3.46
N TYR A 55 6.06 11.19 -4.75
CA TYR A 55 5.54 12.02 -5.82
C TYR A 55 4.44 11.22 -6.52
N LEU A 56 3.19 11.64 -6.34
CA LEU A 56 1.98 10.95 -6.76
C LEU A 56 1.21 11.79 -7.80
N LYS A 57 0.42 11.12 -8.63
CA LYS A 57 -0.43 11.75 -9.65
C LYS A 57 -1.76 11.03 -9.83
N ASP A 58 -2.69 11.70 -10.51
CA ASP A 58 -3.99 11.16 -10.94
C ASP A 58 -4.72 10.40 -9.80
N GLY A 59 -4.90 11.09 -8.68
CA GLY A 59 -5.40 10.48 -7.46
C GLY A 59 -6.83 10.85 -7.11
N ILE A 60 -7.53 9.89 -6.53
CA ILE A 60 -8.85 10.01 -5.94
C ILE A 60 -8.72 9.61 -4.47
N MET A 61 -9.28 10.42 -3.58
CA MET A 61 -9.25 10.19 -2.14
C MET A 61 -10.66 10.25 -1.59
N ASN A 62 -11.06 9.26 -0.80
CA ASN A 62 -12.21 9.37 0.07
C ASN A 62 -11.67 9.61 1.47
N LEU A 63 -11.90 10.79 2.05
CA LEU A 63 -11.42 11.16 3.37
C LEU A 63 -12.57 11.68 4.22
N ASN A 64 -12.82 11.06 5.38
CA ASN A 64 -13.92 11.40 6.30
C ASN A 64 -15.29 11.51 5.56
N GLY A 65 -15.56 10.56 4.65
CA GLY A 65 -16.77 10.53 3.84
C GLY A 65 -16.87 11.62 2.76
N LYS A 66 -15.77 12.32 2.45
CA LYS A 66 -15.70 13.32 1.37
C LYS A 66 -14.74 12.88 0.28
N ASP A 67 -15.16 13.09 -0.97
CA ASP A 67 -14.33 12.79 -2.13
C ASP A 67 -13.46 13.97 -2.52
N PHE A 68 -12.19 13.68 -2.78
CA PHE A 68 -11.18 14.62 -3.28
C PHE A 68 -10.49 14.02 -4.49
N VAL A 69 -10.06 14.90 -5.39
CA VAL A 69 -9.25 14.53 -6.56
C VAL A 69 -8.02 15.41 -6.62
N PHE A 70 -6.90 14.84 -7.04
CA PHE A 70 -5.66 15.57 -7.26
C PHE A 70 -5.00 15.14 -8.57
N LEU A 71 -4.45 16.12 -9.29
CA LEU A 71 -3.59 15.83 -10.45
C LEU A 71 -2.18 15.43 -10.01
N LYS A 72 -1.65 16.09 -8.98
CA LYS A 72 -0.34 15.82 -8.36
C LYS A 72 -0.41 15.98 -6.85
N ALA A 73 0.28 15.11 -6.11
CA ALA A 73 0.46 15.21 -4.67
C ALA A 73 1.90 14.85 -4.29
N ASN A 74 2.47 15.58 -3.32
CA ASN A 74 3.79 15.31 -2.78
C ASN A 74 3.66 14.97 -1.29
N GLY A 75 4.36 13.95 -0.82
CA GLY A 75 4.37 13.54 0.58
C GLY A 75 5.79 13.31 1.10
N ASP A 76 5.99 13.58 2.38
CA ASP A 76 7.21 13.30 3.12
C ASP A 76 6.84 12.46 4.35
N ALA A 77 7.59 11.38 4.63
CA ALA A 77 7.38 10.54 5.82
C ALA A 77 8.70 10.06 6.43
N ASP A 78 8.64 9.69 7.70
CA ASP A 78 9.70 8.99 8.44
C ASP A 78 9.29 7.55 8.70
N TRP A 79 10.23 6.61 8.49
CA TRP A 79 10.10 5.20 8.88
C TRP A 79 10.79 4.93 10.22
#